data_AF-A0A521I418-F1
#
_entry.id   AF-A0A521I418-F1
#
_cell.length_a   1.000
_cell.length_b   1.000
_cell.length_c   1.000
_cell.angle_alpha   90.00
_cell.angle_beta   90.00
_cell.angle_gamma   90.00
#
_symmetry.space_group_name_H-M   'P 1'
#
loop_
_entity.id
_entity.type
_entity.pdbx_description
1 polymer ?
#
loop_
_entity_poly.entity_id
_entity_poly.type
_entity_poly.pdbx_seq_one_letter_code
_entity_poly.pdbx_strand_id
1 'polypeptide(L)'
;MPAQLCSPNPSSQSGAQRSRGKKPKFVIDSHAIVALVDKEKGHERVASRHVAAQNSEIALYMSLMNWGEILYTFERERGARFADEFEQDLDEYPIRLMGVNRSAFVRQRG
;
A
#
# COMPACT_ATOMS: atom_id res chain seq x y z
N MET A 1 -43.31 -48.87 -28.34
CA MET A 1 -42.20 -49.54 -27.63
C MET A 1 -40.89 -49.19 -28.35
N PRO A 2 -39.77 -48.96 -27.62
CA PRO A 2 -39.16 -47.63 -27.51
C PRO A 2 -37.66 -47.58 -27.90
N ALA A 3 -37.07 -46.38 -27.93
CA ALA A 3 -35.69 -46.13 -27.51
C ALA A 3 -35.48 -44.63 -27.20
N GLN A 4 -35.35 -44.29 -25.92
CA GLN A 4 -34.72 -43.04 -25.45
C GLN A 4 -33.21 -43.17 -25.59
N LEU A 5 -32.51 -42.12 -26.06
CA LEU A 5 -31.10 -41.92 -25.78
C LEU A 5 -30.76 -40.43 -25.59
N CYS A 6 -30.27 -40.15 -24.38
CA CYS A 6 -29.42 -39.07 -23.87
C CYS A 6 -29.32 -37.72 -24.62
N SER A 7 -29.67 -36.67 -23.87
CA SER A 7 -29.08 -35.33 -24.00
C SER A 7 -27.57 -35.34 -23.74
N PRO A 8 -26.83 -34.36 -24.30
CA PRO A 8 -25.71 -33.75 -23.59
C PRO A 8 -25.92 -32.25 -23.36
N ASN A 9 -25.75 -31.83 -22.10
CA ASN A 9 -25.51 -30.45 -21.68
C ASN A 9 -24.17 -29.96 -22.26
N PRO A 10 -24.07 -28.73 -22.81
CA PRO A 10 -22.82 -28.00 -22.85
C PRO A 10 -22.62 -27.31 -21.50
N SER A 11 -21.92 -28.03 -20.63
CA SER A 11 -21.28 -27.52 -19.43
C SER A 11 -20.30 -26.37 -19.75
N SER A 12 -20.24 -25.44 -18.80
CA SER A 12 -19.05 -24.65 -18.46
C SER A 12 -18.82 -23.33 -19.20
N GLN A 13 -19.77 -22.41 -19.09
CA GLN A 13 -19.41 -20.99 -18.92
C GLN A 13 -19.76 -20.55 -17.51
N SER A 14 -18.77 -20.63 -16.62
CA SER A 14 -18.75 -19.81 -15.41
C SER A 14 -17.29 -19.52 -15.11
N GLY A 15 -16.76 -18.54 -15.84
CA GLY A 15 -15.57 -17.83 -15.41
C GLY A 15 -15.94 -17.17 -14.08
N ALA A 16 -15.58 -17.84 -12.98
CA ALA A 16 -15.69 -17.27 -11.66
C ALA A 16 -14.84 -16.00 -11.64
N GLN A 17 -15.48 -14.84 -11.85
CA GLN A 17 -14.97 -13.57 -11.37
C GLN A 17 -14.89 -13.72 -9.84
N ARG A 18 -13.77 -14.25 -9.35
CA ARG A 18 -13.39 -14.16 -7.95
C ARG A 18 -13.45 -12.67 -7.63
N SER A 19 -14.47 -12.26 -6.88
CA SER A 19 -14.53 -10.94 -6.28
C SER A 19 -13.21 -10.74 -5.55
N ARG A 20 -12.33 -9.87 -6.08
CA ARG A 20 -11.11 -9.48 -5.36
C ARG A 20 -11.60 -8.85 -4.05
N GLY A 21 -11.48 -9.58 -2.95
CA GLY A 21 -11.83 -9.08 -1.62
C GLY A 21 -11.18 -7.70 -1.42
N LYS A 22 -11.91 -6.78 -0.80
CA LYS A 22 -11.40 -5.42 -0.54
C LYS A 22 -10.17 -5.53 0.35
N LYS A 23 -8.99 -5.25 -0.20
CA LYS A 23 -7.73 -5.25 0.57
C LYS A 23 -7.79 -4.19 1.68
N PRO A 24 -7.31 -4.49 2.90
CA PRO A 24 -7.13 -3.48 3.94
C PRO A 24 -6.27 -2.32 3.44
N LYS A 25 -6.63 -1.09 3.83
CA LYS A 25 -5.94 0.14 3.43
C LYS A 25 -5.35 0.80 4.66
N PHE A 26 -4.08 1.18 4.59
CA PHE A 26 -3.40 1.93 5.64
C PHE A 26 -2.77 3.19 5.06
N VAL A 27 -2.75 4.25 5.87
CA VAL A 27 -2.03 5.49 5.56
C VAL A 27 -0.79 5.52 6.44
N ILE A 28 0.35 5.87 5.84
CA ILE A 28 1.64 6.05 6.51
C ILE A 28 1.95 7.55 6.55
N ASP A 29 2.42 8.02 7.70
CA ASP A 29 2.91 9.39 7.90
C ASP A 29 4.44 9.46 7.81
N SER A 30 4.96 10.67 7.86
CA SER A 30 6.40 10.94 7.83
C SER A 30 7.13 10.26 9.00
N HIS A 31 6.59 10.39 10.21
CA HIS A 31 7.14 9.77 11.41
C HIS A 31 7.30 8.25 11.30
N ALA A 32 6.34 7.55 10.69
CA ALA A 32 6.45 6.10 10.50
C ALA A 32 7.63 5.70 9.60
N ILE A 33 7.97 6.51 8.58
CA ILE A 33 9.14 6.25 7.72
C ILE A 33 10.44 6.60 8.45
N VAL A 34 10.49 7.72 9.17
CA VAL A 34 11.66 8.08 9.99
C VAL A 34 11.93 6.99 11.02
N ALA A 35 10.91 6.54 11.74
CA ALA A 35 11.03 5.43 12.70
C ALA A 35 11.51 4.14 12.04
N LEU A 36 11.08 3.84 10.80
CA LEU A 36 11.54 2.67 10.05
C LEU A 36 13.05 2.73 9.79
N VAL A 37 13.55 3.87 9.29
CA VAL A 37 14.96 4.08 8.95
C VAL A 37 15.82 4.07 10.22
N ASP A 38 15.33 4.69 11.30
CA ASP A 38 16.10 4.91 12.52
C ASP A 38 15.97 3.76 13.52
N LYS A 39 15.18 2.74 13.16
CA LYS A 39 14.87 1.58 13.99
C LYS A 39 14.28 1.96 15.34
N GLU A 40 13.50 3.04 15.37
CA GLU A 40 12.83 3.52 16.57
C GLU A 40 11.63 2.64 16.95
N LYS A 41 10.99 2.96 18.08
CA LYS A 41 9.81 2.24 18.54
C LYS A 41 8.70 2.26 17.48
N GLY A 42 8.28 1.08 17.06
CA GLY A 42 7.23 0.90 16.06
C GLY A 42 7.73 0.58 14.64
N HIS A 43 9.05 0.63 14.39
CA HIS A 43 9.64 0.30 13.09
C HIS A 43 9.23 -1.09 12.57
N GLU A 44 9.20 -2.12 13.43
CA GLU A 44 8.80 -3.49 13.08
C GLU A 44 7.37 -3.56 12.51
N ARG A 45 6.47 -2.71 13.02
CA ARG A 45 5.08 -2.62 12.54
C ARG A 45 5.02 -1.98 11.15
N VAL A 46 5.89 -1.01 10.88
CA VAL A 46 6.00 -0.37 9.56
C VAL A 46 6.63 -1.35 8.57
N ALA A 47 7.71 -2.03 8.96
CA ALA A 47 8.39 -3.05 8.15
C ALA A 47 7.46 -4.21 7.77
N SER A 48 6.70 -4.75 8.73
CA SER A 48 5.74 -5.83 8.45
C SER A 48 4.61 -5.40 7.50
N ARG A 49 4.15 -4.14 7.60
CA ARG A 49 3.20 -3.57 6.63
C ARG A 49 3.82 -3.39 5.25
N HIS A 50 5.07 -2.96 5.17
CA HIS A 50 5.80 -2.85 3.92
C HIS A 50 5.87 -4.21 3.21
N VAL A 51 6.28 -5.26 3.93
CA VAL A 51 6.31 -6.64 3.39
C VAL A 51 4.91 -7.12 2.96
N ALA A 52 3.88 -6.91 3.77
CA ALA A 52 2.51 -7.27 3.41
C ALA A 52 2.02 -6.51 2.16
N ALA A 53 2.45 -5.27 1.96
CA ALA A 53 2.14 -4.48 0.77
C ALA A 53 2.88 -4.99 -0.47
N GLN A 54 4.16 -5.36 -0.34
CA GLN A 54 4.92 -6.04 -1.40
C GLN A 54 4.23 -7.35 -1.83
N ASN A 55 3.74 -8.13 -0.86
CA ASN A 55 2.97 -9.36 -1.11
C ASN A 55 1.53 -9.12 -1.60
N SER A 56 1.14 -7.86 -1.86
CA SER A 56 -0.20 -7.52 -2.33
C SER A 56 -1.33 -7.89 -1.35
N GLU A 57 -1.06 -8.05 -0.06
CA GLU A 57 -2.05 -8.39 0.98
C GLU A 57 -2.81 -7.16 1.46
N ILE A 58 -2.13 -6.01 1.52
CA ILE A 58 -2.68 -4.71 1.91
C ILE A 58 -2.37 -3.64 0.86
N ALA A 59 -2.92 -2.44 1.04
CA ALA A 59 -2.55 -1.26 0.25
C ALA A 59 -2.07 -0.14 1.18
N LEU A 60 -0.89 0.40 0.91
CA LEU A 60 -0.31 1.55 1.62
C LEU A 60 -0.51 2.82 0.81
N TYR A 61 -0.77 3.91 1.53
CA TYR A 61 -0.95 5.24 0.98
C TYR A 61 -0.15 6.24 1.81
N MET A 62 0.30 7.31 1.18
CA MET A 62 0.97 8.44 1.84
C MET A 62 0.55 9.73 1.13
N SER A 63 0.49 10.84 1.86
CA SER A 63 0.26 12.15 1.23
C SER A 63 1.56 12.70 0.63
N LEU A 64 1.46 13.49 -0.44
CA LEU A 64 2.63 14.21 -0.96
C LEU A 64 3.27 15.15 0.08
N MET A 65 2.49 15.64 1.05
CA MET A 65 3.01 16.46 2.14
C MET A 65 3.91 15.65 3.08
N ASN A 66 3.49 14.45 3.47
CA ASN A 66 4.29 13.56 4.32
C ASN A 66 5.57 13.12 3.60
N TRP A 67 5.49 12.88 2.29
CA TRP A 67 6.65 12.55 1.46
C TRP A 67 7.68 13.69 1.46
N GLY A 68 7.24 14.94 1.24
CA GLY A 68 8.14 16.10 1.33
C GLY A 68 8.71 16.34 2.74
N GLU A 69 7.94 16.05 3.79
CA GLU A 69 8.41 16.16 5.18
C GLU A 69 9.52 15.14 5.50
N ILE A 70 9.45 13.93 4.95
CA ILE A 70 10.50 12.91 5.09
C ILE A 70 11.80 13.43 4.46
N LEU A 71 11.74 13.87 3.20
CA LEU A 71 12.92 14.36 2.48
C LEU A 71 13.55 15.56 3.17
N TYR A 72 12.74 16.54 3.58
CA TYR A 72 13.23 17.69 4.33
C TYR A 72 13.89 17.30 5.66
N THR A 73 13.28 16.36 6.40
CA THR A 73 13.82 15.89 7.69
C THR A 73 15.19 15.26 7.48
N PHE A 74 15.31 14.36 6.50
CA PHE A 74 16.57 13.68 6.23
C PHE A 74 17.63 14.58 5.61
N GLU A 75 17.26 15.52 4.73
CA GLU A 75 18.19 16.52 4.21
C GLU A 75 18.75 17.38 5.35
N ARG A 76 17.87 17.87 6.24
CA ARG A 76 18.27 18.71 7.37
C ARG A 76 19.19 17.98 8.35
N GLU A 77 18.93 16.70 8.60
CA GLU A 77 19.63 15.94 9.65
C GLU A 77 20.85 15.18 9.14
N ARG A 78 20.88 14.81 7.86
CA ARG A 78 21.90 13.92 7.26
C ARG A 78 22.53 14.46 5.98
N GLY A 79 22.05 15.60 5.49
CA GLY A 79 22.52 16.27 4.29
C GLY A 79 21.80 15.82 3.02
N ALA A 80 21.88 16.67 1.99
CA ALA A 80 21.19 16.49 0.71
C ALA A 80 21.46 15.14 0.05
N ARG A 81 22.73 14.68 0.07
CA ARG A 81 23.08 13.40 -0.55
C ARG A 81 22.29 12.22 0.02
N PHE A 82 22.12 12.17 1.34
CA PHE A 82 21.35 11.09 1.97
C PHE A 82 19.86 11.20 1.58
N ALA A 83 19.32 12.42 1.50
CA ALA A 83 17.94 12.63 1.09
C ALA A 83 17.70 12.22 -0.37
N ASP A 84 18.61 12.56 -1.29
CA ASP A 84 18.53 12.20 -2.70
C ASP A 84 18.61 10.68 -2.91
N GLU A 85 19.52 10.00 -2.20
CA GLU A 85 19.63 8.54 -2.22
C GLU A 85 18.36 7.89 -1.63
N PHE A 86 17.84 8.44 -0.54
CA PHE A 86 16.62 7.94 0.08
C PHE A 86 15.35 8.22 -0.74
N GLU A 87 15.28 9.32 -1.48
CA GLU A 87 14.16 9.63 -2.38
C GLU A 87 14.02 8.54 -3.44
N GLN A 88 15.13 8.09 -4.02
CA GLN A 88 15.17 6.99 -4.98
C GLN A 88 14.66 5.69 -4.37
N ASP A 89 15.12 5.36 -3.15
CA ASP A 89 14.64 4.18 -2.42
C ASP A 89 13.13 4.28 -2.13
N LEU A 90 12.67 5.46 -1.70
CA LEU A 90 11.28 5.69 -1.30
C LEU A 90 10.31 5.59 -2.48
N ASP A 91 10.75 5.96 -3.68
CA ASP A 91 9.97 5.80 -4.92
C ASP A 91 9.74 4.33 -5.29
N GLU A 92 10.60 3.41 -4.83
CA GLU A 92 10.43 1.96 -5.02
C GLU A 92 9.50 1.31 -3.98
N TYR A 93 9.14 2.04 -2.91
CA TYR A 93 8.27 1.48 -1.88
C TYR A 93 6.86 1.22 -2.44
N PRO A 94 6.16 0.16 -1.98
CA PRO A 94 4.79 -0.18 -2.40
C PRO A 94 3.75 0.77 -1.77
N ILE A 95 4.01 2.07 -1.78
CA ILE A 95 3.22 3.14 -1.17
C ILE A 95 2.64 4.01 -2.28
N ARG A 96 1.32 4.20 -2.28
CA ARG A 96 0.66 5.08 -3.26
C ARG A 96 0.64 6.51 -2.75
N LEU A 97 1.30 7.41 -3.47
CA LEU A 97 1.25 8.84 -3.20
C LEU A 97 -0.12 9.42 -3.57
N MET A 98 -0.67 10.19 -2.65
CA MET A 98 -1.96 10.85 -2.77
C MET A 98 -1.75 12.36 -2.70
N GLY A 99 -2.33 13.08 -3.68
CA GLY A 99 -2.42 14.54 -3.63
C GLY A 99 -3.19 15.01 -2.40
N VAL A 100 -2.85 16.20 -1.91
CA VAL A 100 -3.51 16.81 -0.75
C VAL A 100 -4.71 17.61 -1.22
N ASN A 101 -5.89 17.30 -0.70
CA ASN A 101 -7.08 18.13 -0.85
C ASN A 101 -7.84 18.19 0.47
N ARG A 102 -8.61 19.28 0.70
CA ARG A 102 -9.31 19.48 1.97
C ARG A 102 -10.38 18.43 2.25
N SER A 103 -11.01 17.90 1.20
CA SER A 103 -12.00 16.82 1.27
C SER A 103 -11.43 15.45 1.68
N ALA A 104 -10.12 15.24 1.54
CA ALA A 104 -9.45 14.00 1.92
C ALA A 104 -9.21 13.89 3.43
N PHE A 105 -9.39 14.99 4.16
CA PHE A 105 -9.34 14.99 5.62
C PHE A 105 -10.59 14.35 6.20
N VAL A 106 -10.47 13.09 6.62
CA VAL A 106 -11.47 12.41 7.44
C VAL A 106 -10.94 12.35 8.86
N ARG A 107 -11.69 12.89 9.84
CA ARG A 107 -11.36 12.67 11.26
C ARG A 107 -11.51 11.18 11.55
N GLN A 108 -10.41 10.52 11.88
CA GLN A 108 -10.48 9.22 12.54
C GLN A 108 -11.05 9.44 13.95
N ARG A 109 -12.24 8.90 14.21
CA ARG A 109 -12.68 8.69 15.59
C ARG A 109 -12.12 7.35 16.03
N GLY A 110 -11.35 7.37 17.12
CA GLY A 110 -10.85 6.17 17.78
C GLY A 110 -11.95 5.37 18.44
#